data_AF-M7VU29-F1
#
_entry.id   AF-M7VU29-F1
#
_cell.length_a   1.000
_cell.length_b   1.000
_cell.length_c   1.000
_cell.angle_alpha   90.00
_cell.angle_beta   90.00
_cell.angle_gamma   90.00
#
_symmetry.space_group_name_H-M   'P 1'
#
loop_
_entity.id
_entity.type
_entity.pdbx_description
1 polymer ?
#
loop_
_entity_poly.entity_id
_entity_poly.type
_entity_poly.pdbx_seq_one_letter_code
_entity_poly.pdbx_strand_id
1 'polypeptide(L)'
;MVQLLGGGMRVPMVLKTITEYFGEEKINRNVDAQEGGAFGAAYYALMQGLGRMKKQYKIKDFVPIDWYINSPYLDKEFKLFSHKWKVDSMRTVSFNKVNNTKEFNFTISYSMMGSKDKVAYMVGIGNQFNLNQTLNERGIDISLTFKLNSYGLVDISKSEMKYTAWTNCTEKKYKVINVTEEVNETENNSTENIPKTEKESIKEEIEIEEEIIENGKEQINEENIEIKEEEINNNETENHNETKKTKITPKVEWEEHIFECAKNETSRFNFFILYHPLISFMSRNYQRSKEILKWFDDIDESFKQIGEMINNFESTLYALKKEVIENESLEKEKKEEFLKKINEQQEFLEFNTIDDIELDEFTKRAEVIKSITEFLHPELYEKVKDKQLNET
;
A
#
# COMPACT_ATOMS: atom_id res chain seq x y z
N MET A 1 35.62 -10.07 5.72
CA MET A 1 35.72 -8.72 5.14
C MET A 1 34.91 -7.78 6.02
N VAL A 2 35.47 -6.64 6.40
CA VAL A 2 34.87 -5.64 7.28
C VAL A 2 34.83 -4.33 6.51
N GLN A 3 33.63 -3.80 6.26
CA GLN A 3 33.45 -2.51 5.60
C GLN A 3 33.24 -1.42 6.67
N LEU A 4 34.01 -0.34 6.57
CA LEU A 4 33.93 0.78 7.52
C LEU A 4 33.14 1.93 6.88
N LEU A 5 32.08 2.38 7.57
CA LEU A 5 31.19 3.45 7.11
C LEU A 5 31.02 4.49 8.22
N GLY A 6 30.77 5.75 7.83
CA GLY A 6 30.51 6.87 8.73
C GLY A 6 31.76 7.65 9.16
N GLY A 7 31.55 8.92 9.53
CA GLY A 7 32.63 9.84 9.90
C GLY A 7 33.41 9.43 11.17
N GLY A 8 32.75 8.74 12.11
CA GLY A 8 33.39 8.24 13.33
C GLY A 8 34.53 7.25 13.07
N MET A 9 34.54 6.61 11.89
CA MET A 9 35.61 5.70 11.49
C MET A 9 36.94 6.39 11.17
N ARG A 10 36.96 7.72 11.06
CA ARG A 10 38.18 8.51 10.87
C ARG A 10 38.98 8.72 12.16
N VAL A 11 38.40 8.40 13.31
CA VAL A 11 39.07 8.54 14.62
C VAL A 11 40.17 7.48 14.71
N PRO A 12 41.46 7.86 14.83
CA PRO A 12 42.57 6.90 14.81
C PRO A 12 42.46 5.81 15.88
N MET A 13 41.96 6.17 17.06
CA MET A 13 41.74 5.21 18.15
C MET A 13 40.70 4.15 17.78
N VAL A 14 39.57 4.55 17.17
CA VAL A 14 38.50 3.63 16.75
C VAL A 14 39.02 2.70 15.64
N LEU A 15 39.71 3.27 14.65
CA LEU A 15 40.30 2.48 13.57
C LEU A 15 41.31 1.47 14.10
N LYS A 16 42.16 1.88 15.04
CA LYS A 16 43.15 0.99 15.67
C LYS A 16 42.47 -0.17 16.40
N THR A 17 41.47 0.11 17.24
CA THR A 17 40.73 -0.93 17.98
C THR A 17 40.05 -1.93 17.04
N ILE A 18 39.42 -1.46 15.96
CA ILE A 18 38.77 -2.34 14.98
C ILE A 18 39.81 -3.16 14.20
N THR A 19 40.95 -2.56 13.86
CA THR A 19 42.06 -3.25 13.18
C THR A 19 42.67 -4.33 14.07
N GLU A 20 42.89 -4.05 15.35
CA GLU A 20 43.38 -5.02 16.33
C GLU A 20 42.39 -6.18 16.53
N TYR A 21 41.09 -5.91 16.53
CA TYR A 21 40.07 -6.94 16.73
C TYR A 21 39.86 -7.84 15.50
N PHE A 22 39.78 -7.26 14.30
CA PHE A 22 39.42 -8.02 13.09
C PHE A 22 40.62 -8.50 12.26
N GLY A 23 41.77 -7.83 12.37
CA GLY A 23 42.93 -7.97 11.49
C GLY A 23 42.91 -6.95 10.34
N GLU A 24 44.09 -6.40 10.01
CA GLU A 24 44.24 -5.38 8.96
C GLU A 24 43.85 -5.90 7.58
N GLU A 25 44.14 -7.17 7.30
CA GLU A 25 43.83 -7.85 6.05
C GLU A 25 42.33 -7.99 5.76
N LYS A 26 41.49 -7.88 6.80
CA LYS A 26 40.04 -7.98 6.66
C LYS A 26 39.37 -6.64 6.45
N ILE A 27 40.06 -5.52 6.70
CA ILE A 27 39.51 -4.18 6.54
C ILE A 27 39.44 -3.83 5.06
N ASN A 28 38.23 -3.57 4.58
CA ASN A 28 37.98 -3.13 3.23
C ASN A 28 37.64 -1.63 3.20
N ARG A 29 38.27 -0.91 2.27
CA ARG A 29 38.11 0.54 2.05
C ARG A 29 37.56 0.88 0.65
N ASN A 30 37.00 -0.11 -0.05
CA ASN A 30 36.53 0.04 -1.44
C ASN A 30 35.16 0.72 -1.56
N VAL A 31 34.46 0.95 -0.45
CA VAL A 31 33.19 1.68 -0.42
C VAL A 31 33.42 3.05 0.21
N ASP A 32 32.85 4.08 -0.40
CA ASP A 32 32.85 5.42 0.17
C ASP A 32 32.12 5.43 1.52
N ALA A 33 32.85 5.83 2.57
CA ALA A 33 32.34 5.82 3.94
C ALA A 33 31.30 6.91 4.23
N GLN A 34 31.25 7.99 3.45
CA GLN A 34 30.30 9.10 3.62
C GLN A 34 29.07 8.92 2.74
N GLU A 35 29.27 8.49 1.49
CA GLU A 35 28.21 8.48 0.49
C GLU A 35 27.61 7.09 0.26
N GLY A 36 28.28 6.01 0.68
CA GLY A 36 27.83 4.64 0.43
C GLY A 36 26.41 4.36 0.93
N GLY A 37 26.03 4.95 2.08
CA GLY A 37 24.66 4.85 2.60
C GLY A 37 23.63 5.58 1.73
N ALA A 38 23.95 6.78 1.25
CA ALA A 38 23.08 7.57 0.39
C ALA A 38 22.90 6.91 -0.99
N PHE A 39 23.97 6.40 -1.60
CA PHE A 39 23.90 5.62 -2.83
C PHE A 39 23.06 4.35 -2.67
N GLY A 40 23.23 3.63 -1.56
CA GLY A 40 22.42 2.47 -1.23
C GLY A 40 20.92 2.80 -1.10
N ALA A 41 20.60 3.90 -0.42
CA ALA A 41 19.23 4.39 -0.27
C ALA A 41 18.61 4.81 -1.62
N ALA A 42 19.35 5.52 -2.46
CA ALA A 42 18.92 5.90 -3.80
C ALA A 42 18.67 4.67 -4.69
N TYR A 43 19.57 3.68 -4.65
CA TYR A 43 19.39 2.39 -5.34
C TYR A 43 18.14 1.65 -4.84
N TYR A 44 17.92 1.62 -3.52
CA TYR A 44 16.73 1.00 -2.93
C TYR A 44 15.44 1.72 -3.37
N ALA A 45 15.42 3.06 -3.38
CA ALA A 45 14.28 3.83 -3.87
C ALA A 45 14.00 3.56 -5.36
N LEU A 46 15.03 3.46 -6.20
CA LEU A 46 14.89 3.09 -7.61
C LEU A 46 14.33 1.67 -7.78
N MET A 47 14.68 0.74 -6.88
CA MET A 47 14.17 -0.63 -6.89
C MET A 47 12.68 -0.70 -6.56
N GLN A 48 12.20 0.21 -5.70
CA GLN A 48 10.78 0.31 -5.35
C GLN A 48 9.95 1.04 -6.42
N GLY A 49 10.57 1.90 -7.23
CA GLY A 49 9.92 2.58 -8.33
C GLY A 49 9.59 1.63 -9.50
N LEU A 50 8.66 2.06 -10.36
CA LEU A 50 8.27 1.37 -11.62
C LEU A 50 9.39 1.37 -12.70
N GLY A 51 10.61 1.78 -12.33
CA GLY A 51 11.71 2.11 -13.23
C GLY A 51 12.58 0.91 -13.63
N ARG A 52 12.89 0.84 -14.92
CA ARG A 52 13.65 -0.21 -15.62
C ARG A 52 15.11 -0.33 -15.17
N MET A 53 15.35 -0.86 -13.98
CA MET A 53 16.69 -1.33 -13.62
C MET A 53 17.01 -2.64 -14.34
N LYS A 54 18.12 -2.67 -15.08
CA LYS A 54 18.60 -3.88 -15.77
C LYS A 54 18.95 -5.02 -14.79
N LYS A 55 19.36 -4.67 -13.57
CA LYS A 55 19.73 -5.64 -12.53
C LYS A 55 19.16 -5.21 -11.19
N GLN A 56 18.29 -6.05 -10.65
CA GLN A 56 17.69 -5.88 -9.33
C GLN A 56 18.25 -6.94 -8.39
N TYR A 57 18.66 -6.51 -7.20
CA TYR A 57 19.09 -7.42 -6.14
C TYR A 57 18.00 -7.53 -5.08
N LYS A 58 17.66 -8.75 -4.69
CA LYS A 58 16.73 -8.97 -3.58
C LYS A 58 17.46 -8.79 -2.26
N ILE A 59 17.21 -7.67 -1.59
CA ILE A 59 17.73 -7.39 -0.25
C ILE A 59 16.79 -8.03 0.77
N LYS A 60 17.34 -8.78 1.71
CA LYS A 60 16.60 -9.31 2.87
C LYS A 60 17.24 -8.77 4.13
N ASP A 61 16.43 -8.10 4.94
CA ASP A 61 16.86 -7.57 6.22
C ASP A 61 16.21 -8.36 7.38
N PHE A 62 16.77 -8.20 8.57
CA PHE A 62 16.23 -8.73 9.82
C PHE A 62 15.74 -7.57 10.69
N VAL A 63 14.74 -7.86 11.52
CA VAL A 63 14.19 -6.84 12.43
C VAL A 63 14.75 -7.10 13.82
N PRO A 64 15.46 -6.17 14.47
CA PRO A 64 16.09 -6.41 15.78
C PRO A 64 15.11 -6.30 16.97
N ILE A 65 13.81 -6.54 16.73
CA ILE A 65 12.71 -6.28 17.66
C ILE A 65 11.83 -7.53 17.75
N ASP A 66 11.46 -7.91 18.97
CA ASP A 66 10.41 -8.90 19.21
C ASP A 66 9.06 -8.18 19.27
N TRP A 67 8.09 -8.66 18.50
CA TRP A 67 6.72 -8.15 18.46
C TRP A 67 5.77 -9.14 19.13
N TYR A 68 4.83 -8.60 19.90
CA TYR A 68 3.89 -9.36 20.68
C TYR A 68 2.46 -8.87 20.46
N ILE A 69 1.50 -9.76 20.66
CA ILE A 69 0.08 -9.45 20.69
C ILE A 69 -0.51 -9.89 22.01
N ASN A 70 -1.28 -8.98 22.61
CA ASN A 70 -2.05 -9.23 23.80
C ASN A 70 -3.53 -8.92 23.54
N SER A 71 -4.42 -9.82 23.93
CA SER A 71 -5.86 -9.65 23.79
C SER A 71 -6.57 -10.36 24.95
N PRO A 72 -7.73 -9.86 25.40
CA PRO A 72 -8.56 -10.58 26.38
C PRO A 72 -8.99 -11.98 25.94
N TYR A 73 -8.95 -12.25 24.62
CA TYR A 73 -9.29 -13.54 24.02
C TYR A 73 -8.10 -14.49 23.87
N LEU A 74 -6.92 -14.12 24.38
CA LEU A 74 -5.72 -14.97 24.42
C LEU A 74 -5.36 -15.25 25.88
N ASP A 75 -5.09 -16.52 26.21
CA ASP A 75 -4.73 -16.92 27.57
C ASP A 75 -3.41 -16.28 28.05
N LYS A 76 -2.51 -16.00 27.11
CA LYS A 76 -1.19 -15.40 27.34
C LYS A 76 -0.82 -14.50 26.18
N GLU A 77 0.08 -13.55 26.45
CA GLU A 77 0.74 -12.78 25.40
C GLU A 77 1.42 -13.72 24.40
N PHE A 78 1.15 -13.49 23.12
CA PHE A 78 1.67 -14.30 22.03
C PHE A 78 2.76 -13.53 21.28
N LYS A 79 3.91 -14.17 21.09
CA LYS A 79 5.00 -13.60 20.27
C LYS A 79 4.64 -13.71 18.79
N LEU A 80 4.30 -12.57 18.17
CA LEU A 80 4.00 -12.48 16.74
C LEU A 80 5.25 -12.71 15.90
N PHE A 81 6.28 -11.89 16.13
CA PHE A 81 7.53 -11.92 15.37
C PHE A 81 8.70 -11.86 16.34
N SER A 82 9.78 -12.60 16.07
CA SER A 82 11.00 -12.51 16.86
C SER A 82 12.08 -11.72 16.12
N HIS A 83 13.05 -11.17 16.84
CA HIS A 83 14.20 -10.43 16.34
C HIS A 83 15.08 -11.19 15.32
N LYS A 84 14.86 -12.51 15.19
CA LYS A 84 15.51 -13.38 14.20
C LYS A 84 14.73 -13.48 12.89
N TRP A 85 13.54 -12.91 12.84
CA TRP A 85 12.64 -13.02 11.70
C TRP A 85 13.08 -12.09 10.60
N LYS A 86 12.86 -12.56 9.36
CA LYS A 86 13.11 -11.77 8.17
C LYS A 86 11.96 -10.81 7.95
N VAL A 87 12.30 -9.65 7.42
CA VAL A 87 11.34 -8.72 6.83
C VAL A 87 10.45 -9.43 5.80
N ASP A 88 9.21 -8.93 5.64
CA ASP A 88 8.12 -9.48 4.82
C ASP A 88 7.52 -10.82 5.29
N SER A 89 7.84 -11.26 6.51
CA SER A 89 7.21 -12.43 7.11
C SER A 89 5.74 -12.19 7.46
N MET A 90 4.90 -13.21 7.31
CA MET A 90 3.47 -13.16 7.68
C MET A 90 3.17 -14.18 8.78
N ARG A 91 2.21 -13.82 9.64
CA ARG A 91 1.74 -14.66 10.76
C ARG A 91 0.25 -14.47 10.95
N THR A 92 -0.50 -15.57 11.00
CA THR A 92 -1.93 -15.54 11.29
C THR A 92 -2.18 -15.96 12.74
N VAL A 93 -3.00 -15.18 13.45
CA VAL A 93 -3.49 -15.48 14.80
C VAL A 93 -5.00 -15.64 14.71
N SER A 94 -5.49 -16.79 15.15
CA SER A 94 -6.93 -17.10 15.20
C SER A 94 -7.43 -17.00 16.65
N PHE A 95 -8.49 -16.24 16.84
CA PHE A 95 -9.22 -16.05 18.08
C PHE A 95 -10.52 -16.85 17.97
N ASN A 96 -10.63 -17.89 18.77
CA ASN A 96 -11.79 -18.77 18.73
C ASN A 96 -12.83 -18.30 19.75
N LYS A 97 -14.12 -18.47 19.43
CA LYS A 97 -15.23 -18.19 20.37
C LYS A 97 -15.27 -16.74 20.88
N VAL A 98 -15.19 -15.78 19.97
CA VAL A 98 -15.37 -14.36 20.30
C VAL A 98 -16.87 -14.09 20.47
N ASN A 99 -17.27 -13.75 21.70
CA ASN A 99 -18.69 -13.56 22.05
C ASN A 99 -19.17 -12.10 21.93
N ASN A 100 -18.25 -11.13 21.89
CA ASN A 100 -18.59 -9.71 21.76
C ASN A 100 -17.61 -8.98 20.83
N THR A 101 -18.05 -8.65 19.61
CA THR A 101 -17.25 -7.88 18.64
C THR A 101 -17.00 -6.44 19.06
N LYS A 102 -17.89 -5.84 19.88
CA LYS A 102 -17.76 -4.44 20.30
C LYS A 102 -16.58 -4.21 21.24
N GLU A 103 -16.17 -5.25 21.95
CA GLU A 103 -15.05 -5.24 22.89
C GLU A 103 -13.83 -5.97 22.34
N PHE A 104 -13.86 -6.41 21.07
CA PHE A 104 -12.70 -7.04 20.45
C PHE A 104 -11.62 -6.00 20.21
N ASN A 105 -10.75 -5.90 21.21
CA ASN A 105 -9.59 -5.04 21.24
C ASN A 105 -8.35 -5.90 21.49
N PHE A 106 -7.26 -5.56 20.84
CA PHE A 106 -5.95 -6.15 21.11
C PHE A 106 -4.89 -5.07 21.06
N THR A 107 -3.80 -5.36 21.75
CA THR A 107 -2.64 -4.49 21.87
C THR A 107 -1.45 -5.16 21.20
N ILE A 108 -0.73 -4.40 20.38
CA ILE A 108 0.55 -4.81 19.83
C ILE A 108 1.65 -4.15 20.67
N SER A 109 2.53 -4.96 21.23
CA SER A 109 3.68 -4.57 22.04
C SER A 109 4.99 -4.95 21.35
N TYR A 110 6.08 -4.28 21.74
CA TYR A 110 7.41 -4.62 21.27
C TYR A 110 8.45 -4.58 22.39
N SER A 111 9.45 -5.46 22.27
CA SER A 111 10.65 -5.46 23.10
C SER A 111 11.89 -5.34 22.23
N MET A 112 12.80 -4.46 22.65
CA MET A 112 14.11 -4.29 22.01
C MET A 112 15.19 -4.68 23.00
N MET A 113 15.99 -5.71 22.68
CA MET A 113 17.19 -6.11 23.43
C MET A 113 16.98 -6.24 24.95
N GLY A 114 15.84 -6.82 25.38
CA GLY A 114 15.54 -7.05 26.80
C GLY A 114 15.01 -5.85 27.57
N SER A 115 14.72 -4.73 26.91
CA SER A 115 13.97 -3.62 27.50
C SER A 115 12.49 -3.99 27.70
N LYS A 116 11.84 -3.35 28.68
CA LYS A 116 10.42 -3.57 29.02
C LYS A 116 9.51 -3.35 27.81
N ASP A 117 8.51 -4.22 27.66
CA ASP A 117 7.54 -4.17 26.58
C ASP A 117 6.86 -2.80 26.52
N LYS A 118 6.99 -2.13 25.38
CA LYS A 118 6.28 -0.89 25.09
C LYS A 118 5.08 -1.18 24.22
N VAL A 119 3.95 -0.57 24.54
CA VAL A 119 2.76 -0.63 23.68
C VAL A 119 3.03 0.17 22.41
N ALA A 120 2.98 -0.51 21.27
CA ALA A 120 3.04 0.13 19.96
C ALA A 120 1.67 0.63 19.55
N TYR A 121 0.65 -0.23 19.48
CA TYR A 121 -0.67 0.13 18.96
C TYR A 121 -1.78 -0.56 19.75
N MET A 122 -2.93 0.08 19.87
CA MET A 122 -4.17 -0.57 20.29
C MET A 122 -5.16 -0.53 19.14
N VAL A 123 -5.74 -1.68 18.83
CA VAL A 123 -6.59 -1.88 17.67
C VAL A 123 -7.91 -2.50 18.11
N GLY A 124 -9.01 -2.04 17.52
CA GLY A 124 -10.35 -2.58 17.75
C GLY A 124 -11.14 -2.75 16.45
N ILE A 125 -12.18 -3.57 16.49
CA ILE A 125 -13.06 -3.85 15.33
C ILE A 125 -14.22 -2.84 15.23
N GLY A 126 -14.61 -2.23 16.35
CA GLY A 126 -15.78 -1.34 16.42
C GLY A 126 -17.11 -2.06 16.16
N ASN A 127 -18.19 -1.30 15.95
CA ASN A 127 -19.55 -1.84 15.76
C ASN A 127 -19.84 -2.34 14.32
N GLN A 128 -18.84 -2.86 13.60
CA GLN A 128 -19.02 -3.26 12.20
C GLN A 128 -19.88 -4.52 12.03
N PHE A 129 -20.02 -5.34 13.08
CA PHE A 129 -20.74 -6.60 13.00
C PHE A 129 -21.64 -6.84 14.21
N ASN A 130 -22.86 -7.31 13.95
CA ASN A 130 -23.84 -7.65 14.97
C ASN A 130 -23.93 -9.17 15.12
N LEU A 131 -23.34 -9.73 16.20
CA LEU A 131 -23.37 -11.18 16.45
C LEU A 131 -24.78 -11.75 16.59
N ASN A 132 -25.77 -10.93 16.99
CA ASN A 132 -27.14 -11.39 17.16
C ASN A 132 -27.79 -11.87 15.86
N GLN A 133 -27.19 -11.59 14.70
CA GLN A 133 -27.65 -12.04 13.39
C GLN A 133 -27.00 -13.37 12.96
N THR A 134 -26.09 -13.93 13.76
CA THR A 134 -25.41 -15.19 13.47
C THR A 134 -26.03 -16.37 14.22
N LEU A 135 -25.87 -17.57 13.66
CA LEU A 135 -26.28 -18.82 14.28
C LEU A 135 -25.24 -19.37 15.27
N ASN A 136 -24.19 -18.58 15.55
CA ASN A 136 -23.08 -18.96 16.40
C ASN A 136 -23.39 -18.67 17.88
N GLU A 137 -24.03 -19.61 18.56
CA GLU A 137 -24.33 -19.49 20.00
C GLU A 137 -23.08 -19.43 20.89
N ARG A 138 -21.96 -20.01 20.42
CA ARG A 138 -20.69 -20.12 21.16
C ARG A 138 -19.65 -19.06 20.80
N GLY A 139 -20.05 -18.05 20.03
CA GLY A 139 -19.17 -17.03 19.49
C GLY A 139 -18.62 -17.36 18.10
N ILE A 140 -17.96 -16.37 17.51
CA ILE A 140 -17.42 -16.41 16.14
C ILE A 140 -15.90 -16.57 16.16
N ASP A 141 -15.35 -17.13 15.09
CA ASP A 141 -13.89 -17.29 14.97
C ASP A 141 -13.32 -16.14 14.13
N ILE A 142 -12.35 -15.42 14.69
CA ILE A 142 -11.71 -14.28 14.05
C ILE A 142 -10.27 -14.65 13.71
N SER A 143 -9.84 -14.46 12.48
CA SER A 143 -8.47 -14.73 12.02
C SER A 143 -7.81 -13.44 11.52
N LEU A 144 -6.69 -13.08 12.14
CA LEU A 144 -5.90 -11.90 11.85
C LEU A 144 -4.55 -12.30 11.27
N THR A 145 -4.25 -11.84 10.05
CA THR A 145 -2.93 -12.04 9.44
C THR A 145 -2.13 -10.76 9.54
N PHE A 146 -1.05 -10.83 10.31
CA PHE A 146 -0.06 -9.79 10.49
C PHE A 146 1.07 -9.96 9.47
N LYS A 147 1.59 -8.85 8.96
CA LYS A 147 2.76 -8.79 8.10
C LYS A 147 3.81 -7.89 8.74
N LEU A 148 5.02 -8.41 8.87
CA LEU A 148 6.20 -7.60 9.23
C LEU A 148 6.71 -6.93 7.95
N ASN A 149 6.52 -5.63 7.81
CA ASN A 149 6.83 -4.92 6.56
C ASN A 149 8.32 -4.64 6.37
N SER A 150 8.67 -4.05 5.22
CA SER A 150 10.04 -3.69 4.84
C SER A 150 10.75 -2.73 5.80
N TYR A 151 9.99 -2.04 6.64
CA TYR A 151 10.48 -1.07 7.60
C TYR A 151 10.57 -1.65 9.02
N GLY A 152 10.26 -2.94 9.19
CA GLY A 152 10.27 -3.62 10.48
C GLY A 152 9.08 -3.30 11.38
N LEU A 153 8.00 -2.75 10.82
CA LEU A 153 6.73 -2.49 11.50
C LEU A 153 5.73 -3.61 11.23
N VAL A 154 4.78 -3.81 12.14
CA VAL A 154 3.73 -4.81 12.01
C VAL A 154 2.46 -4.18 11.46
N ASP A 155 2.07 -4.63 10.27
CA ASP A 155 0.83 -4.27 9.60
C ASP A 155 -0.19 -5.42 9.71
N ILE A 156 -1.48 -5.08 9.70
CA ILE A 156 -2.56 -6.07 9.58
C ILE A 156 -2.89 -6.21 8.10
N SER A 157 -2.47 -7.32 7.49
CA SER A 157 -2.63 -7.57 6.06
C SER A 157 -3.99 -8.16 5.70
N LYS A 158 -4.58 -8.96 6.59
CA LYS A 158 -5.85 -9.66 6.33
C LYS A 158 -6.61 -9.86 7.62
N SER A 159 -7.91 -9.67 7.55
CA SER A 159 -8.86 -9.92 8.63
C SER A 159 -10.04 -10.67 8.10
N GLU A 160 -10.34 -11.80 8.72
CA GLU A 160 -11.43 -12.67 8.34
C GLU A 160 -12.17 -13.13 9.58
N MET A 161 -13.48 -13.20 9.46
CA MET A 161 -14.38 -13.66 10.51
C MET A 161 -15.22 -14.77 9.94
N LYS A 162 -15.23 -15.91 10.62
CA LYS A 162 -15.98 -17.09 10.27
C LYS A 162 -17.20 -17.18 11.18
N TYR A 163 -18.37 -17.24 10.57
CA TYR A 163 -19.65 -17.39 11.26
C TYR A 163 -20.60 -18.22 10.41
N THR A 164 -21.63 -18.76 11.03
CA THR A 164 -22.70 -19.52 10.39
C THR A 164 -23.94 -18.62 10.30
N ALA A 165 -24.53 -18.53 9.11
CA ALA A 165 -25.74 -17.75 8.86
C ALA A 165 -26.71 -18.53 7.97
N TRP A 166 -27.98 -18.14 8.00
CA TRP A 166 -28.98 -18.63 7.05
C TRP A 166 -28.69 -18.04 5.67
N THR A 167 -28.59 -18.91 4.69
CA THR A 167 -28.36 -18.56 3.29
C THR A 167 -29.33 -19.33 2.40
N ASN A 168 -29.64 -18.77 1.24
CA ASN A 168 -30.45 -19.45 0.25
C ASN A 168 -29.58 -20.46 -0.52
N CYS A 169 -29.72 -21.74 -0.20
CA CYS A 169 -29.13 -22.83 -0.96
C CYS A 169 -29.98 -23.14 -2.19
N THR A 170 -29.33 -23.48 -3.30
CA THR A 170 -29.97 -24.04 -4.49
C THR A 170 -29.69 -25.54 -4.57
N GLU A 171 -30.74 -26.33 -4.76
CA GLU A 171 -30.65 -27.74 -5.11
C GLU A 171 -31.32 -27.94 -6.46
N LYS A 172 -30.60 -28.57 -7.40
CA LYS A 172 -31.15 -28.94 -8.71
C LYS A 172 -31.93 -30.23 -8.54
N LYS A 173 -33.24 -30.17 -8.73
CA LYS A 173 -34.07 -31.38 -8.83
C LYS A 173 -34.49 -31.58 -10.27
N TYR A 174 -34.42 -32.82 -10.73
CA TYR A 174 -34.94 -33.16 -12.04
C TYR A 174 -36.44 -33.36 -11.95
N LYS A 175 -37.15 -32.88 -12.97
CA LYS A 175 -38.57 -33.16 -13.17
C LYS A 175 -38.70 -33.89 -14.49
N VAL A 176 -39.34 -35.05 -14.44
CA VAL A 176 -39.65 -35.81 -15.65
C VAL A 176 -40.92 -35.24 -16.26
N ILE A 177 -40.79 -34.64 -17.44
CA ILE A 177 -41.94 -34.16 -18.21
C ILE A 177 -42.14 -35.14 -19.36
N ASN A 178 -43.35 -35.68 -19.46
CA ASN A 178 -43.72 -36.59 -20.55
C ASN A 178 -44.03 -35.76 -21.80
N VAL A 179 -43.15 -35.83 -22.80
CA VAL A 179 -43.38 -35.20 -24.11
C VAL A 179 -43.83 -36.29 -25.08
N THR A 180 -45.01 -36.10 -25.68
CA THR A 180 -45.51 -36.96 -26.77
C THR A 180 -45.01 -36.44 -28.11
N GLU A 181 -44.15 -37.20 -28.77
CA GLU A 181 -43.77 -37.01 -30.18
C GLU A 181 -44.25 -38.22 -31.00
N GLU A 182 -44.87 -37.98 -32.16
CA GLU A 182 -45.31 -39.05 -33.08
C GLU A 182 -44.15 -39.42 -34.03
N VAL A 183 -43.69 -40.67 -33.98
CA VAL A 183 -42.64 -41.20 -34.87
C VAL A 183 -43.15 -42.47 -35.56
N ASN A 184 -43.10 -42.48 -36.90
CA ASN A 184 -43.32 -43.67 -37.72
C ASN A 184 -41.97 -44.21 -38.17
N GLU A 185 -41.58 -45.41 -37.72
CA GLU A 185 -40.45 -46.12 -38.33
C GLU A 185 -40.69 -47.63 -38.49
N THR A 186 -40.38 -48.09 -39.70
CA THR A 186 -40.24 -49.47 -40.17
C THR A 186 -39.01 -50.15 -39.56
N GLU A 187 -39.19 -51.41 -39.19
CA GLU A 187 -38.20 -52.30 -38.57
C GLU A 187 -36.98 -52.61 -39.44
N ASN A 188 -35.81 -52.76 -38.81
CA ASN A 188 -34.81 -53.76 -39.21
C ASN A 188 -34.02 -54.23 -37.98
N ASN A 189 -33.98 -55.56 -37.81
CA ASN A 189 -33.31 -56.30 -36.74
C ASN A 189 -31.79 -56.31 -36.88
N SER A 190 -31.07 -56.31 -35.76
CA SER A 190 -30.06 -57.35 -35.46
C SER A 190 -29.48 -57.25 -34.04
N THR A 191 -29.19 -58.43 -33.53
CA THR A 191 -28.73 -58.93 -32.22
C THR A 191 -27.36 -58.44 -31.73
N GLU A 192 -27.14 -58.43 -30.41
CA GLU A 192 -25.95 -59.08 -29.80
C GLU A 192 -26.01 -59.23 -28.26
N ASN A 193 -25.18 -60.15 -27.76
CA ASN A 193 -25.30 -60.94 -26.52
C ASN A 193 -24.79 -60.27 -25.21
N ILE A 194 -25.34 -60.74 -24.09
CA ILE A 194 -24.98 -60.45 -22.69
C ILE A 194 -23.86 -61.39 -22.19
N PRO A 195 -22.93 -60.93 -21.32
CA PRO A 195 -22.30 -61.78 -20.31
C PRO A 195 -22.70 -61.41 -18.87
N LYS A 196 -22.83 -62.46 -18.03
CA LYS A 196 -23.28 -62.45 -16.62
C LYS A 196 -22.18 -62.08 -15.63
N THR A 197 -22.54 -61.43 -14.53
CA THR A 197 -21.68 -61.10 -13.38
C THR A 197 -21.90 -62.08 -12.22
N GLU A 198 -20.83 -62.61 -11.62
CA GLU A 198 -20.83 -63.33 -10.34
C GLU A 198 -20.54 -62.38 -9.17
N LYS A 199 -21.16 -62.67 -8.02
CA LYS A 199 -21.10 -61.93 -6.76
C LYS A 199 -19.94 -62.42 -5.90
N GLU A 200 -19.29 -61.54 -5.14
CA GLU A 200 -18.78 -61.90 -3.82
C GLU A 200 -18.56 -60.70 -2.88
N SER A 201 -18.77 -61.02 -1.59
CA SER A 201 -18.81 -60.24 -0.34
C SER A 201 -17.40 -59.89 0.21
N ILE A 202 -17.15 -58.91 1.10
CA ILE A 202 -17.33 -58.88 2.57
C ILE A 202 -16.67 -57.58 3.15
N LYS A 203 -17.32 -56.99 4.17
CA LYS A 203 -16.93 -56.22 5.39
C LYS A 203 -15.62 -55.40 5.57
N GLU A 204 -15.87 -54.18 6.10
CA GLU A 204 -15.34 -53.43 7.28
C GLU A 204 -13.86 -52.98 7.49
N GLU A 205 -13.80 -51.72 7.98
CA GLU A 205 -12.88 -51.04 8.91
C GLU A 205 -11.61 -50.26 8.45
N ILE A 206 -11.72 -48.92 8.64
CA ILE A 206 -10.84 -47.92 9.31
C ILE A 206 -9.33 -47.86 8.95
N GLU A 207 -8.82 -46.70 8.49
CA GLU A 207 -8.01 -45.70 9.24
C GLU A 207 -7.32 -44.68 8.29
N ILE A 208 -6.86 -43.56 8.86
CA ILE A 208 -6.45 -42.28 8.23
C ILE A 208 -4.91 -42.23 8.00
N GLU A 209 -4.41 -41.58 6.94
CA GLU A 209 -3.16 -40.77 6.99
C GLU A 209 -2.97 -39.82 5.79
N GLU A 210 -2.12 -38.81 5.99
CA GLU A 210 -1.92 -37.53 5.29
C GLU A 210 -1.18 -37.60 3.92
N GLU A 211 -1.44 -36.66 2.99
CA GLU A 211 -0.41 -35.81 2.31
C GLU A 211 -0.98 -34.86 1.21
N ILE A 212 -0.76 -33.55 1.38
CA ILE A 212 0.00 -32.60 0.52
C ILE A 212 -0.18 -32.62 -1.03
N ILE A 213 -0.79 -31.52 -1.52
CA ILE A 213 -0.47 -30.65 -2.70
C ILE A 213 -1.04 -30.91 -4.12
N GLU A 214 -1.66 -29.82 -4.61
CA GLU A 214 -1.81 -29.24 -5.96
C GLU A 214 -2.66 -29.86 -7.08
N ASN A 215 -3.55 -28.97 -7.56
CA ASN A 215 -3.95 -28.69 -8.94
C ASN A 215 -4.67 -29.78 -9.73
N GLY A 216 -5.95 -29.47 -10.00
CA GLY A 216 -6.46 -29.55 -11.37
C GLY A 216 -7.76 -30.31 -11.52
N LYS A 217 -8.80 -29.56 -11.89
CA LYS A 217 -10.00 -29.98 -12.64
C LYS A 217 -10.90 -30.99 -11.92
N GLU A 218 -11.99 -30.44 -11.37
CA GLU A 218 -13.22 -31.18 -11.08
C GLU A 218 -13.71 -31.91 -12.35
N GLN A 219 -13.77 -33.24 -12.27
CA GLN A 219 -14.72 -34.06 -13.02
C GLN A 219 -15.67 -34.67 -11.99
N ILE A 220 -16.94 -34.25 -12.04
CA ILE A 220 -18.02 -34.82 -11.26
C ILE A 220 -18.40 -36.14 -11.94
N ASN A 221 -18.24 -37.25 -11.22
CA ASN A 221 -18.83 -38.53 -11.59
C ASN A 221 -20.33 -38.47 -11.29
N GLU A 222 -21.17 -38.67 -12.29
CA GLU A 222 -22.61 -38.88 -12.13
C GLU A 222 -22.85 -40.28 -11.56
N GLU A 223 -23.42 -40.36 -10.35
CA GLU A 223 -23.95 -41.58 -9.78
C GLU A 223 -25.20 -42.02 -10.58
N ASN A 224 -25.20 -43.28 -11.04
CA ASN A 224 -26.37 -43.92 -11.62
C ASN A 224 -27.44 -44.15 -10.54
N ILE A 225 -28.60 -43.50 -10.67
CA ILE A 225 -29.78 -43.79 -9.85
C ILE A 225 -30.58 -44.92 -10.49
N GLU A 226 -30.62 -46.06 -9.82
CA GLU A 226 -31.44 -47.22 -10.17
C GLU A 226 -32.90 -46.95 -9.73
N ILE A 227 -33.83 -46.83 -10.69
CA ILE A 227 -35.28 -46.72 -10.41
C ILE A 227 -35.84 -48.13 -10.29
N LYS A 228 -36.42 -48.46 -9.13
CA LYS A 228 -37.21 -49.68 -8.93
C LYS A 228 -38.58 -49.51 -9.56
N GLU A 229 -38.90 -50.32 -10.57
CA GLU A 229 -40.27 -50.49 -11.06
C GLU A 229 -41.02 -51.45 -10.10
N GLU A 230 -42.15 -51.01 -9.55
CA GLU A 230 -43.11 -51.89 -8.87
C GLU A 230 -44.00 -52.58 -9.92
N GLU A 231 -43.91 -53.90 -10.04
CA GLU A 231 -44.83 -54.71 -10.84
C GLU A 231 -46.22 -54.76 -10.18
N ILE A 232 -47.23 -54.15 -10.81
CA ILE A 232 -48.64 -54.44 -10.53
C ILE A 232 -49.10 -55.54 -11.49
N ASN A 233 -49.26 -56.75 -10.94
CA ASN A 233 -49.88 -57.88 -11.62
C ASN A 233 -51.37 -57.62 -11.86
N ASN A 234 -51.81 -57.67 -13.12
CA ASN A 234 -53.19 -57.96 -13.48
C ASN A 234 -53.21 -58.84 -14.74
N ASN A 235 -53.60 -60.10 -14.57
CA ASN A 235 -53.98 -60.99 -15.66
C ASN A 235 -55.40 -60.62 -16.13
N GLU A 236 -55.60 -60.43 -17.43
CA GLU A 236 -56.59 -61.21 -18.21
C GLU A 236 -56.65 -60.80 -19.70
N THR A 237 -56.44 -61.84 -20.54
CA THR A 237 -56.97 -62.12 -21.88
C THR A 237 -56.82 -61.15 -23.07
N GLU A 238 -56.32 -61.75 -24.16
CA GLU A 238 -56.19 -61.22 -25.51
C GLU A 238 -57.49 -60.69 -26.12
N ASN A 239 -57.38 -59.55 -26.81
CA ASN A 239 -58.13 -59.29 -28.04
C ASN A 239 -57.33 -58.32 -28.92
N HIS A 240 -57.06 -58.76 -30.16
CA HIS A 240 -56.50 -57.93 -31.23
C HIS A 240 -57.44 -56.77 -31.55
N ASN A 241 -56.93 -55.53 -31.49
CA ASN A 241 -57.37 -54.42 -32.32
C ASN A 241 -56.25 -53.38 -32.41
N GLU A 242 -55.90 -52.99 -33.63
CA GLU A 242 -54.90 -51.97 -33.95
C GLU A 242 -55.28 -50.63 -33.32
N THR A 243 -54.48 -50.16 -32.36
CA THR A 243 -54.50 -48.76 -31.92
C THR A 243 -53.07 -48.25 -31.81
N LYS A 244 -52.86 -47.05 -32.39
CA LYS A 244 -51.60 -46.32 -32.50
C LYS A 244 -50.85 -46.30 -31.17
N LYS A 245 -49.60 -46.76 -31.15
CA LYS A 245 -48.72 -46.64 -29.98
C LYS A 245 -48.13 -45.23 -29.94
N THR A 246 -48.61 -44.40 -29.03
CA THR A 246 -47.89 -43.19 -28.60
C THR A 246 -46.67 -43.60 -27.80
N LYS A 247 -45.46 -43.24 -28.28
CA LYS A 247 -44.23 -43.44 -27.51
C LYS A 247 -44.04 -42.19 -26.64
N ILE A 248 -44.24 -42.36 -25.34
CA ILE A 248 -43.94 -41.31 -24.35
C ILE A 248 -42.43 -41.34 -24.13
N THR A 249 -41.72 -40.29 -24.57
CA THR A 249 -40.31 -40.13 -24.23
C THR A 249 -40.19 -39.19 -23.04
N PRO A 250 -39.68 -39.66 -21.88
CA PRO A 250 -39.44 -38.79 -20.74
C PRO A 250 -38.33 -37.79 -21.10
N LYS A 251 -38.64 -36.50 -21.04
CA LYS A 251 -37.65 -35.43 -21.16
C LYS A 251 -37.35 -34.91 -19.77
N VAL A 252 -36.07 -34.92 -19.41
CA VAL A 252 -35.62 -34.41 -18.11
C VAL A 252 -35.37 -32.91 -18.22
N GLU A 253 -36.13 -32.12 -17.46
CA GLU A 253 -35.86 -30.70 -17.26
C GLU A 253 -35.37 -30.45 -15.83
N TRP A 254 -34.38 -29.57 -15.71
CA TRP A 254 -33.77 -29.20 -14.43
C TRP A 254 -34.47 -27.96 -13.87
N GLU A 255 -35.07 -28.06 -12.69
CA GLU A 255 -35.61 -26.91 -11.95
C GLU A 255 -34.71 -26.61 -10.73
N GLU A 256 -34.37 -25.33 -10.53
CA GLU A 256 -33.59 -24.88 -9.37
C GLU A 256 -34.53 -24.60 -8.19
N HIS A 257 -34.45 -25.43 -7.14
CA HIS A 257 -35.18 -25.19 -5.90
C HIS A 257 -34.30 -24.40 -4.92
N ILE A 258 -34.80 -23.23 -4.50
CA ILE A 258 -34.16 -22.39 -3.48
C ILE A 258 -34.77 -22.71 -2.11
N PHE A 259 -33.94 -23.01 -1.11
CA PHE A 259 -34.35 -23.22 0.28
C PHE A 259 -33.36 -22.59 1.27
N GLU A 260 -33.82 -22.25 2.47
CA GLU A 260 -32.96 -21.69 3.52
C GLU A 260 -32.14 -22.81 4.19
N CYS A 261 -30.82 -22.63 4.21
CA CYS A 261 -29.86 -23.57 4.80
C CYS A 261 -28.85 -22.80 5.67
N ALA A 262 -28.36 -23.43 6.74
CA ALA A 262 -27.28 -22.87 7.55
C ALA A 262 -25.94 -23.16 6.88
N LYS A 263 -25.18 -22.12 6.52
CA LYS A 263 -23.87 -22.25 5.87
C LYS A 263 -22.80 -21.47 6.61
N ASN A 264 -21.58 -22.01 6.61
CA ASN A 264 -20.40 -21.32 7.13
C ASN A 264 -19.96 -20.25 6.12
N GLU A 265 -20.00 -18.99 6.54
CA GLU A 265 -19.55 -17.84 5.78
C GLU A 265 -18.22 -17.33 6.33
N THR A 266 -17.45 -16.66 5.47
CA THR A 266 -16.23 -15.95 5.85
C THR A 266 -16.30 -14.53 5.31
N SER A 267 -16.30 -13.55 6.20
CA SER A 267 -16.38 -12.14 5.83
C SER A 267 -15.12 -11.39 6.24
N ARG A 268 -14.67 -10.48 5.37
CA ARG A 268 -13.59 -9.54 5.67
C ARG A 268 -14.15 -8.31 6.36
N PHE A 269 -13.38 -7.73 7.27
CA PHE A 269 -13.77 -6.55 8.04
C PHE A 269 -12.57 -5.64 8.29
N ASN A 270 -12.80 -4.38 8.65
CA ASN A 270 -11.76 -3.37 8.84
C ASN A 270 -11.53 -3.10 10.33
N PHE A 271 -10.34 -2.62 10.69
CA PHE A 271 -10.03 -2.17 12.05
C PHE A 271 -10.02 -0.67 12.18
N PHE A 272 -10.19 -0.22 13.42
CA PHE A 272 -9.92 1.13 13.85
C PHE A 272 -8.74 1.13 14.83
N ILE A 273 -7.80 2.04 14.59
CA ILE A 273 -6.70 2.29 15.54
C ILE A 273 -7.30 3.09 16.70
N LEU A 274 -7.37 2.47 17.87
CA LEU A 274 -7.88 3.10 19.09
C LEU A 274 -6.80 3.96 19.76
N TYR A 275 -5.54 3.52 19.67
CA TYR A 275 -4.40 4.26 20.20
C TYR A 275 -3.15 4.01 19.35
N HIS A 276 -2.39 5.09 19.13
CA HIS A 276 -1.06 5.08 18.55
C HIS A 276 -0.22 6.15 19.27
N PRO A 277 1.01 5.87 19.73
CA PRO A 277 1.88 6.84 20.41
C PRO A 277 2.11 8.10 19.57
N LEU A 278 2.17 7.94 18.25
CA LEU A 278 2.23 9.02 17.25
C LEU A 278 0.87 9.43 16.67
N ILE A 279 -0.24 9.29 17.41
CA ILE A 279 -1.57 9.72 16.95
C ILE A 279 -1.60 11.18 16.48
N SER A 280 -0.63 11.98 16.95
CA SER A 280 -0.33 13.33 16.50
C SER A 280 0.05 13.46 15.02
N PHE A 281 0.26 12.39 14.26
CA PHE A 281 0.50 12.42 12.81
C PHE A 281 -0.65 11.84 11.97
N MET A 282 -1.81 11.56 12.58
CA MET A 282 -3.00 11.15 11.83
C MET A 282 -3.42 12.21 10.80
N SER A 283 -4.24 11.81 9.82
CA SER A 283 -4.58 12.57 8.60
C SER A 283 -4.85 14.08 8.79
N ARG A 284 -5.53 14.47 9.89
CA ARG A 284 -5.76 15.89 10.23
C ARG A 284 -4.47 16.66 10.48
N ASN A 285 -3.54 16.07 11.23
CA ASN A 285 -2.26 16.69 11.54
C ASN A 285 -1.29 16.59 10.38
N TYR A 286 -1.39 15.54 9.55
CA TYR A 286 -0.61 15.44 8.32
C TYR A 286 -0.86 16.61 7.36
N GLN A 287 -2.13 16.98 7.11
CA GLN A 287 -2.45 18.12 6.24
C GLN A 287 -1.98 19.43 6.85
N ARG A 288 -2.20 19.64 8.16
CA ARG A 288 -1.70 20.82 8.86
C ARG A 288 -0.17 20.92 8.79
N SER A 289 0.55 19.81 8.95
CA SER A 289 2.00 19.78 8.81
C SER A 289 2.44 20.15 7.39
N LYS A 290 1.72 19.72 6.35
CA LYS A 290 1.99 20.15 4.97
C LYS A 290 1.78 21.64 4.77
N GLU A 291 0.69 22.19 5.30
CA GLU A 291 0.41 23.63 5.21
C GLU A 291 1.51 24.45 5.88
N ILE A 292 1.97 24.02 7.06
CA ILE A 292 3.07 24.67 7.79
C ILE A 292 4.38 24.59 6.99
N LEU A 293 4.73 23.42 6.45
CA LEU A 293 5.94 23.27 5.65
C LEU A 293 5.90 24.13 4.39
N LYS A 294 4.76 24.16 3.70
CA LYS A 294 4.59 25.02 2.53
C LYS A 294 4.75 26.50 2.90
N TRP A 295 4.19 26.92 4.03
CA TRP A 295 4.35 28.29 4.50
C TRP A 295 5.81 28.65 4.78
N PHE A 296 6.61 27.73 5.34
CA PHE A 296 8.06 27.93 5.47
C PHE A 296 8.76 28.03 4.11
N ASP A 297 8.43 27.14 3.17
CA ASP A 297 9.02 27.17 1.82
C ASP A 297 8.69 28.49 1.09
N ASP A 298 7.43 28.96 1.17
CA ASP A 298 6.98 30.21 0.56
C ASP A 298 7.72 31.42 1.17
N ILE A 299 7.98 31.40 2.49
CA ILE A 299 8.75 32.44 3.19
C ILE A 299 10.22 32.40 2.77
N ASP A 300 10.86 31.23 2.80
CA ASP A 300 12.26 31.08 2.41
C ASP A 300 12.49 31.49 0.96
N GLU A 301 11.55 31.18 0.06
CA GLU A 301 11.59 31.63 -1.33
C GLU A 301 11.50 33.15 -1.43
N SER A 302 10.61 33.79 -0.67
CA SER A 302 10.51 35.26 -0.64
C SER A 302 11.79 35.92 -0.10
N PHE A 303 12.40 35.38 0.96
CA PHE A 303 13.68 35.85 1.47
C PHE A 303 14.80 35.71 0.45
N LYS A 304 14.83 34.58 -0.27
CA LYS A 304 15.79 34.38 -1.34
C LYS A 304 15.62 35.42 -2.45
N GLN A 305 14.39 35.69 -2.88
CA GLN A 305 14.11 36.70 -3.91
C GLN A 305 14.55 38.10 -3.47
N ILE A 306 14.25 38.50 -2.23
CA ILE A 306 14.68 39.79 -1.69
C ILE A 306 16.22 39.87 -1.62
N GLY A 307 16.87 38.81 -1.15
CA GLY A 307 18.33 38.73 -1.13
C GLY A 307 18.97 38.85 -2.52
N GLU A 308 18.40 38.19 -3.53
CA GLU A 308 18.82 38.33 -4.93
C GLU A 308 18.62 39.75 -5.46
N MET A 309 17.49 40.39 -5.14
CA MET A 309 17.21 41.78 -5.52
C MET A 309 18.22 42.76 -4.91
N ILE A 310 18.51 42.62 -3.61
CA ILE A 310 19.50 43.46 -2.90
C ILE A 310 20.88 43.30 -3.51
N ASN A 311 21.34 42.07 -3.72
CA ASN A 311 22.64 41.80 -4.33
C ASN A 311 22.75 42.41 -5.74
N ASN A 312 21.69 42.28 -6.55
CA ASN A 312 21.65 42.89 -7.88
C ASN A 312 21.70 44.41 -7.79
N PHE A 313 20.90 45.01 -6.90
CA PHE A 313 20.86 46.47 -6.70
C PHE A 313 22.21 47.00 -6.22
N GLU A 314 22.84 46.36 -5.23
CA GLU A 314 24.17 46.73 -4.75
C GLU A 314 25.22 46.64 -5.87
N SER A 315 25.19 45.55 -6.65
CA SER A 315 26.08 45.42 -7.82
C SER A 315 25.85 46.54 -8.85
N THR A 316 24.61 46.95 -9.10
CA THR A 316 24.34 48.08 -10.00
C THR A 316 24.80 49.41 -9.42
N LEU A 317 24.68 49.63 -8.12
CA LEU A 317 25.17 50.84 -7.44
C LEU A 317 26.67 51.00 -7.62
N TYR A 318 27.46 49.95 -7.39
CA TYR A 318 28.91 50.00 -7.58
C TYR A 318 29.30 50.25 -9.04
N ALA A 319 28.63 49.58 -9.99
CA ALA A 319 28.88 49.77 -11.42
C ALA A 319 28.59 51.21 -11.84
N LEU A 320 27.43 51.74 -11.44
CA LEU A 320 26.99 53.10 -11.76
C LEU A 320 27.89 54.15 -11.11
N LYS A 321 28.29 53.94 -9.85
CA LYS A 321 29.23 54.83 -9.12
C LYS A 321 30.55 54.96 -9.87
N LYS A 322 31.10 53.83 -10.31
CA LYS A 322 32.33 53.80 -11.10
C LYS A 322 32.15 54.54 -12.43
N GLU A 323 31.07 54.26 -13.14
CA GLU A 323 30.77 54.91 -14.42
C GLU A 323 30.62 56.44 -14.29
N VAL A 324 29.91 56.93 -13.28
CA VAL A 324 29.77 58.37 -13.02
C VAL A 324 31.13 59.01 -12.70
N ILE A 325 32.01 58.33 -11.98
CA ILE A 325 33.37 58.81 -11.65
C ILE A 325 34.26 58.85 -12.90
N GLU A 326 34.18 57.84 -13.76
CA GLU A 326 35.02 57.72 -14.96
C GLU A 326 34.50 58.56 -16.13
N ASN A 327 33.23 58.98 -16.13
CA ASN A 327 32.67 59.80 -17.18
C ASN A 327 33.20 61.24 -17.12
N GLU A 328 34.06 61.60 -18.09
CA GLU A 328 34.65 62.94 -18.25
C GLU A 328 33.71 63.94 -18.94
N SER A 329 32.67 63.46 -19.63
CA SER A 329 31.72 64.30 -20.39
C SER A 329 30.60 64.86 -19.52
N LEU A 330 30.47 64.40 -18.27
CA LEU A 330 29.45 64.86 -17.34
C LEU A 330 29.85 66.19 -16.68
N GLU A 331 28.91 67.14 -16.60
CA GLU A 331 29.10 68.37 -15.84
C GLU A 331 29.38 68.08 -14.36
N LYS A 332 30.28 68.86 -13.75
CA LYS A 332 30.69 68.66 -12.34
C LYS A 332 29.51 68.71 -11.37
N GLU A 333 28.58 69.63 -11.56
CA GLU A 333 27.39 69.75 -10.72
C GLU A 333 26.49 68.51 -10.81
N LYS A 334 26.29 67.96 -12.02
CA LYS A 334 25.51 66.74 -12.24
C LYS A 334 26.19 65.50 -11.69
N LYS A 335 27.51 65.44 -11.76
CA LYS A 335 28.33 64.37 -11.20
C LYS A 335 28.21 64.32 -9.67
N GLU A 336 28.29 65.47 -9.02
CA GLU A 336 28.07 65.58 -7.57
C GLU A 336 26.63 65.22 -7.18
N GLU A 337 25.63 65.63 -7.96
CA GLU A 337 24.22 65.28 -7.75
C GLU A 337 24.00 63.76 -7.80
N PHE A 338 24.53 63.07 -8.82
CA PHE A 338 24.38 61.63 -8.97
C PHE A 338 25.15 60.85 -7.92
N LEU A 339 26.38 61.26 -7.59
CA LEU A 339 27.15 60.61 -6.53
C LEU A 339 26.47 60.72 -5.17
N LYS A 340 25.84 61.86 -4.87
CA LYS A 340 25.04 62.02 -3.65
C LYS A 340 23.87 61.02 -3.62
N LYS A 341 23.07 60.95 -4.68
CA LYS A 341 21.93 60.03 -4.78
C LYS A 341 22.35 58.55 -4.67
N ILE A 342 23.47 58.18 -5.29
CA ILE A 342 24.03 56.81 -5.23
C ILE A 342 24.50 56.48 -3.81
N ASN A 343 25.22 57.41 -3.16
CA ASN A 343 25.68 57.20 -1.78
C ASN A 343 24.51 57.11 -0.79
N GLU A 344 23.44 57.89 -0.96
CA GLU A 344 22.22 57.78 -0.14
C GLU A 344 21.55 56.40 -0.26
N GLN A 345 21.59 55.77 -1.44
CA GLN A 345 21.08 54.40 -1.61
C GLN A 345 22.04 53.35 -1.03
N GLN A 346 23.34 53.60 -1.08
CA GLN A 346 24.35 52.73 -0.47
C GLN A 346 24.23 52.75 1.06
N GLU A 347 24.11 53.93 1.67
CA GLU A 347 23.86 54.08 3.12
C GLU A 347 22.56 53.37 3.53
N PHE A 348 21.50 53.46 2.72
CA PHE A 348 20.27 52.74 2.99
C PHE A 348 20.47 51.22 3.10
N LEU A 349 21.29 50.61 2.24
CA LEU A 349 21.61 49.18 2.31
C LEU A 349 22.50 48.84 3.50
N GLU A 350 23.38 49.75 3.91
CA GLU A 350 24.28 49.55 5.05
C GLU A 350 23.55 49.62 6.41
N PHE A 351 22.47 50.40 6.48
CA PHE A 351 21.72 50.61 7.72
C PHE A 351 20.47 49.72 7.89
N ASN A 352 20.02 49.04 6.83
CA ASN A 352 18.85 48.17 6.89
C ASN A 352 19.22 46.71 6.63
N THR A 353 18.68 45.79 7.43
CA THR A 353 18.80 44.36 7.16
C THR A 353 17.70 43.90 6.20
N ILE A 354 17.84 42.69 5.65
CA ILE A 354 16.84 42.11 4.74
C ILE A 354 15.43 42.11 5.36
N ASP A 355 15.35 41.93 6.69
CA ASP A 355 14.10 41.92 7.44
C ASP A 355 13.45 43.31 7.58
N ASP A 356 14.25 44.39 7.44
CA ASP A 356 13.80 45.77 7.60
C ASP A 356 13.32 46.41 6.27
N ILE A 357 13.61 45.77 5.14
CA ILE A 357 13.36 46.35 3.81
C ILE A 357 11.98 45.93 3.30
N GLU A 358 11.04 46.88 3.28
CA GLU A 358 9.77 46.71 2.59
C GLU A 358 9.95 46.75 1.06
N LEU A 359 9.28 45.84 0.34
CA LEU A 359 9.37 45.73 -1.13
C LEU A 359 9.01 47.04 -1.85
N ASP A 360 8.02 47.76 -1.34
CA ASP A 360 7.57 49.05 -1.88
C ASP A 360 8.63 50.15 -1.72
N GLU A 361 9.37 50.15 -0.61
CA GLU A 361 10.47 51.10 -0.40
C GLU A 361 11.65 50.77 -1.33
N PHE A 362 11.98 49.49 -1.45
CA PHE A 362 13.05 49.03 -2.33
C PHE A 362 12.77 49.37 -3.80
N THR A 363 11.52 49.21 -4.25
CA THR A 363 11.10 49.54 -5.63
C THR A 363 11.31 51.02 -5.95
N LYS A 364 10.91 51.91 -5.03
CA LYS A 364 11.12 53.37 -5.19
C LYS A 364 12.60 53.73 -5.30
N ARG A 365 13.45 53.05 -4.55
CA ARG A 365 14.91 53.26 -4.57
C ARG A 365 15.55 52.72 -5.85
N ALA A 366 15.07 51.59 -6.34
CA ALA A 366 15.45 51.06 -7.65
C ALA A 366 15.08 52.02 -8.79
N GLU A 367 13.94 52.71 -8.73
CA GLU A 367 13.55 53.74 -9.70
C GLU A 367 14.51 54.93 -9.73
N VAL A 368 15.03 55.37 -8.57
CA VAL A 368 16.04 56.45 -8.50
C VAL A 368 17.28 56.05 -9.29
N ILE A 369 17.79 54.84 -9.10
CA ILE A 369 18.98 54.36 -9.82
C ILE A 369 18.69 54.17 -11.30
N LYS A 370 17.51 53.65 -11.65
CA LYS A 370 17.06 53.53 -13.03
C LYS A 370 17.06 54.88 -13.75
N SER A 371 16.59 55.95 -13.11
CA SER A 371 16.58 57.30 -13.71
C SER A 371 17.98 57.83 -14.02
N ILE A 372 18.99 57.50 -13.19
CA ILE A 372 20.39 57.88 -13.44
C ILE A 372 20.96 57.05 -14.59
N THR A 373 20.67 55.74 -14.62
CA THR A 373 21.08 54.85 -15.71
C THR A 373 20.47 55.29 -17.06
N GLU A 374 19.20 55.66 -17.08
CA GLU A 374 18.52 56.16 -18.30
C GLU A 374 19.11 57.48 -18.79
N PHE A 375 19.56 58.35 -17.88
CA PHE A 375 20.23 59.59 -18.24
C PHE A 375 21.62 59.34 -18.87
N LEU A 376 22.38 58.39 -18.31
CA LEU A 376 23.71 58.04 -18.80
C LEU A 376 23.66 57.24 -20.11
N HIS A 377 22.63 56.41 -20.26
CA HIS A 377 22.44 55.50 -21.39
C HIS A 377 21.06 55.68 -22.05
N PRO A 378 20.82 56.81 -22.74
CA PRO A 378 19.53 57.06 -23.39
C PRO A 378 19.17 56.01 -24.46
N GLU A 379 20.17 55.36 -25.06
CA GLU A 379 19.98 54.26 -26.04
C GLU A 379 19.35 53.00 -25.43
N LEU A 380 19.51 52.76 -24.13
CA LEU A 380 18.85 51.65 -23.44
C LEU A 380 17.35 51.90 -23.28
N TYR A 381 16.94 53.17 -23.19
CA TYR A 381 15.54 53.57 -23.08
C TYR A 381 14.77 53.33 -24.39
N GLU A 382 15.38 53.59 -25.55
CA GLU A 382 14.77 53.31 -26.85
C GLU A 382 14.56 51.80 -27.06
N LYS A 383 15.52 50.95 -26.68
CA LYS A 383 15.39 49.48 -26.77
C LYS A 383 14.30 48.89 -25.86
N VAL A 384 14.05 49.48 -24.70
CA VAL A 384 12.97 49.03 -23.78
C VAL A 384 11.59 49.45 -24.34
N LYS A 385 11.49 50.64 -24.94
CA LYS A 385 10.28 51.12 -25.60
C LYS A 385 9.91 50.26 -26.82
N ASP A 386 10.91 49.89 -27.62
CA ASP A 386 10.72 49.03 -28.80
C ASP A 386 10.32 47.60 -28.43
N LYS A 387 10.72 47.08 -27.26
CA LYS A 387 10.25 45.77 -26.77
C LYS A 387 8.79 45.81 -26.30
N GLN A 388 8.38 46.85 -25.58
CA GLN A 388 6.99 46.99 -25.12
C GLN A 388 5.99 47.22 -26.27
N LEU A 389 6.42 47.85 -27.36
CA LEU A 389 5.63 48.03 -28.59
C LEU A 389 5.50 46.76 -29.44
N ASN A 390 6.37 45.76 -29.25
CA ASN A 390 6.34 44.49 -29.98
C ASN A 390 5.66 43.34 -29.21
N GLU A 391 5.25 43.56 -27.95
CA GLU A 391 4.49 42.61 -27.13
C GLU A 391 2.99 42.95 -26.99
N THR A 392 2.52 44.01 -27.66
CA THR A 392 1.11 44.27 -28.00
C THR A 392 0.85 43.91 -29.45
#